data_AF-A0A7S1ISS0-F1
#
_entry.id   AF-A0A7S1ISS0-F1
#
_cell.length_a   1.000
_cell.length_b   1.000
_cell.length_c   1.000
_cell.angle_alpha   90.00
_cell.angle_beta   90.00
_cell.angle_gamma   90.00
#
_symmetry.space_group_name_H-M   'P 1'
#
loop_
_entity.id
_entity.type
_entity.pdbx_description
1 polymer ?
#
loop_
_entity_poly.entity_id
_entity_poly.type
_entity_poly.pdbx_seq_one_letter_code
_entity_poly.pdbx_strand_id
1 'polypeptide(L)'
;YPYVPFEAQANIKALIDTFESQIFGIAGAMCIGGFVALLLVWFIIGRCTANDLTEVIPLSKGLKVARWLMMLFGALTMLASVAVIAVGVYFYSSMSLIGKLGIVVAIVAAAVLYFISYVGFIAAYFRSKVQLVINGVLLLVIVIILIALGFGFWQTGRMIDSGDTRLTDFLTEQWENQVEANPKATCTFQDTFECSGLLISCHNKFHSQCPNNCDITNSRYPNPCWSIAKEQFRVYYYPAGGGILGATVVMIILLVLNWSLCCCIRKRKKQVMQRLTRHPGGGAAHNDLLCVRCLRNLEPPEMDKLVAQYKKFDSNGDGMLDGRELRRFFYGTLKVKLSDMDVAETLRRFDENGNNLLDFNEFLHMCKAGQPAWDQK
;
A
#
# COMPACT_ATOMS: atom_id res chain seq x y z
N TYR A 1 -12.42 -52.42 -11.09
CA TYR A 1 -12.57 -51.47 -9.97
C TYR A 1 -13.98 -51.60 -9.41
N PRO A 2 -14.16 -51.79 -8.08
CA PRO A 2 -15.50 -51.95 -7.52
C PRO A 2 -16.24 -50.62 -7.61
N TYR A 3 -17.47 -50.69 -8.11
CA TYR A 3 -18.37 -49.57 -8.35
C TYR A 3 -18.82 -48.99 -7.00
N VAL A 4 -18.41 -47.76 -6.70
CA VAL A 4 -18.93 -47.03 -5.53
C VAL A 4 -20.36 -46.58 -5.89
N PRO A 5 -21.40 -46.92 -5.09
CA PRO A 5 -22.77 -46.58 -5.43
C PRO A 5 -22.99 -45.05 -5.49
N PHE A 6 -23.83 -44.61 -6.44
CA PHE A 6 -24.09 -43.20 -6.77
C PHE A 6 -24.54 -42.36 -5.56
N GLU A 7 -25.25 -42.96 -4.59
CA GLU A 7 -25.63 -42.31 -3.33
C GLU A 7 -24.43 -41.98 -2.42
N ALA A 8 -23.37 -42.79 -2.43
CA ALA A 8 -22.17 -42.51 -1.66
C ALA A 8 -21.34 -41.36 -2.26
N GLN A 9 -21.33 -41.21 -3.59
CA GLN A 9 -20.70 -40.07 -4.26
C GLN A 9 -21.47 -38.76 -4.02
N ALA A 10 -22.80 -38.80 -4.01
CA ALA A 10 -23.65 -37.63 -3.69
C ALA A 10 -23.46 -37.18 -2.24
N ASN A 11 -23.39 -38.12 -1.29
CA ASN A 11 -23.17 -37.82 0.12
C ASN A 11 -21.78 -37.27 0.40
N ILE A 12 -20.73 -37.78 -0.27
CA ILE A 12 -19.35 -37.25 -0.13
C ILE A 12 -19.26 -35.84 -0.71
N LYS A 13 -19.89 -35.58 -1.87
CA LYS A 13 -19.93 -34.24 -2.46
C LYS A 13 -20.69 -33.24 -1.59
N ALA A 14 -21.84 -33.62 -1.05
CA ALA A 14 -22.58 -32.80 -0.10
C ALA A 14 -21.80 -32.55 1.20
N LEU A 15 -21.04 -33.54 1.70
CA LEU A 15 -20.18 -33.36 2.86
C LEU A 15 -19.04 -32.38 2.56
N ILE A 16 -18.39 -32.49 1.40
CA ILE A 16 -17.32 -31.58 0.95
C ILE A 16 -17.86 -30.16 0.76
N ASP A 17 -19.01 -29.98 0.11
CA ASP A 17 -19.63 -28.67 -0.08
C ASP A 17 -20.03 -28.04 1.27
N THR A 18 -20.50 -28.85 2.23
CA THR A 18 -20.81 -28.39 3.59
C THR A 18 -19.54 -28.02 4.37
N PHE A 19 -18.48 -28.80 4.23
CA PHE A 19 -17.18 -28.55 4.87
C PHE A 19 -16.49 -27.31 4.28
N GLU A 20 -16.52 -27.13 2.96
CA GLU A 20 -16.03 -25.93 2.27
C GLU A 20 -16.82 -24.70 2.74
N SER A 21 -18.16 -24.75 2.80
CA SER A 21 -18.96 -23.59 3.24
C SER A 21 -18.71 -23.19 4.71
N GLN A 22 -18.54 -24.16 5.61
CA GLN A 22 -18.29 -23.92 7.04
C GLN A 22 -16.87 -23.40 7.30
N ILE A 23 -15.86 -23.98 6.63
CA ILE A 23 -14.46 -23.52 6.74
C ILE A 23 -14.31 -22.13 6.13
N PHE A 24 -14.86 -21.88 4.93
CA PHE A 24 -14.82 -20.53 4.33
C PHE A 24 -15.58 -19.50 5.18
N GLY A 25 -16.66 -19.89 5.86
CA GLY A 25 -17.40 -19.01 6.77
C GLY A 25 -16.60 -18.59 8.00
N ILE A 26 -16.09 -19.56 8.77
CA ILE A 26 -15.40 -19.28 10.05
C ILE A 26 -13.97 -18.79 9.82
N ALA A 27 -13.19 -19.48 8.97
CA ALA A 27 -11.83 -19.05 8.65
C ALA A 27 -11.84 -17.72 7.88
N GLY A 28 -12.83 -17.51 6.99
CA GLY A 28 -13.03 -16.23 6.30
C GLY A 28 -13.33 -15.09 7.28
N ALA A 29 -14.27 -15.29 8.21
CA ALA A 29 -14.59 -14.27 9.22
C ALA A 29 -13.40 -13.96 10.15
N MET A 30 -12.64 -14.97 10.58
CA MET A 30 -11.43 -14.78 11.40
C MET A 30 -10.32 -14.05 10.64
N CYS A 31 -10.11 -14.38 9.36
CA CYS A 31 -9.15 -13.69 8.51
C CYS A 31 -9.52 -12.23 8.27
N ILE A 32 -10.81 -11.95 8.00
CA ILE A 32 -11.31 -10.57 7.82
C ILE A 32 -11.19 -9.78 9.13
N GLY A 33 -11.60 -10.36 10.26
CA GLY A 33 -11.50 -9.72 11.58
C GLY A 33 -10.05 -9.43 11.97
N GLY A 34 -9.15 -10.38 11.78
CA GLY A 34 -7.72 -10.21 12.01
C GLY A 34 -7.11 -9.15 11.10
N PHE A 35 -7.49 -9.12 9.82
CA PHE A 35 -7.04 -8.11 8.87
C PHE A 35 -7.51 -6.70 9.26
N VAL A 36 -8.79 -6.53 9.58
CA VAL A 36 -9.34 -5.24 10.04
C VAL A 36 -8.65 -4.79 11.33
N ALA A 37 -8.41 -5.69 12.28
CA ALA A 37 -7.67 -5.39 13.50
C ALA A 37 -6.23 -4.91 13.19
N LEU A 38 -5.53 -5.54 12.27
CA LEU A 38 -4.19 -5.11 11.83
C LEU A 38 -4.21 -3.71 11.20
N LEU A 39 -5.21 -3.42 10.35
CA LEU A 39 -5.36 -2.10 9.74
C LEU A 39 -5.62 -1.01 10.79
N LEU A 40 -6.46 -1.31 11.79
CA LEU A 40 -6.77 -0.41 12.90
C LEU A 40 -5.56 -0.18 13.81
N VAL A 41 -4.85 -1.25 14.18
CA VAL A 41 -3.61 -1.16 14.95
C VAL A 41 -2.59 -0.30 14.20
N TRP A 42 -2.44 -0.50 12.88
CA TRP A 42 -1.54 0.31 12.06
C TRP A 42 -1.94 1.79 12.02
N PHE A 43 -3.23 2.08 11.95
CA PHE A 43 -3.77 3.45 12.03
C PHE A 43 -3.45 4.10 13.39
N ILE A 44 -3.64 3.36 14.48
CA ILE A 44 -3.35 3.82 15.86
C ILE A 44 -1.85 4.08 16.02
N ILE A 45 -0.98 3.18 15.54
CA ILE A 45 0.47 3.38 15.52
C ILE A 45 0.81 4.67 14.73
N GLY A 46 0.13 4.92 13.61
CA GLY A 46 0.29 6.14 12.83
C GLY A 46 -0.04 7.40 13.62
N ARG A 47 -1.19 7.42 14.30
CA ARG A 47 -1.60 8.49 15.22
C ARG A 47 -0.55 8.72 16.31
N CYS A 48 -0.10 7.67 16.98
CA CYS A 48 0.88 7.77 18.07
C CYS A 48 2.26 8.25 17.60
N THR A 49 2.67 7.87 16.39
CA THR A 49 3.99 8.22 15.81
C THR A 49 4.00 9.52 15.00
N ALA A 50 2.84 10.17 14.83
CA ALA A 50 2.71 11.46 14.14
C ALA A 50 3.37 12.64 14.90
N ASN A 51 3.63 12.47 16.21
CA ASN A 51 4.13 13.53 17.09
C ASN A 51 5.59 13.97 16.78
N ASP A 52 5.78 15.25 16.42
CA ASP A 52 5.99 16.35 17.40
C ASP A 52 6.89 17.53 16.97
N LEU A 53 7.50 17.55 15.77
CA LEU A 53 8.35 18.70 15.38
C LEU A 53 8.25 19.16 13.92
N THR A 54 7.56 18.40 13.07
CA THR A 54 7.49 18.65 11.63
C THR A 54 6.14 19.20 11.16
N GLU A 55 5.14 19.26 12.03
CA GLU A 55 3.82 19.83 11.71
C GLU A 55 3.84 21.37 11.67
N VAL A 56 4.67 22.00 12.50
CA VAL A 56 4.74 23.47 12.65
C VAL A 56 5.50 24.15 11.51
N ILE A 57 5.95 23.43 10.48
CA ILE A 57 6.82 23.98 9.43
C ILE A 57 6.17 23.78 8.06
N PRO A 58 5.85 24.87 7.33
CA PRO A 58 5.21 24.75 6.02
C PRO A 58 6.07 23.95 5.04
N LEU A 59 5.46 22.95 4.40
CA LEU A 59 6.06 22.15 3.33
C LEU A 59 6.25 23.01 2.07
N SER A 60 7.34 22.80 1.33
CA SER A 60 7.48 23.36 -0.01
C SER A 60 6.32 22.89 -0.90
N LYS A 61 5.88 23.73 -1.84
CA LYS A 61 4.77 23.42 -2.76
C LYS A 61 4.95 22.04 -3.42
N GLY A 62 6.15 21.73 -3.91
CA GLY A 62 6.46 20.42 -4.51
C GLY A 62 6.32 19.22 -3.56
N LEU A 63 6.66 19.37 -2.27
CA LEU A 63 6.52 18.28 -1.30
C LEU A 63 5.06 18.06 -0.90
N LYS A 64 4.24 19.13 -0.90
CA LYS A 64 2.77 18.99 -0.75
C LYS A 64 2.19 18.19 -1.90
N VAL A 65 2.61 18.48 -3.14
CA VAL A 65 2.18 17.75 -4.34
C VAL A 65 2.60 16.28 -4.28
N ALA A 66 3.88 15.98 -4.01
CA ALA A 66 4.36 14.60 -3.91
C ALA A 66 3.57 13.77 -2.89
N ARG A 67 3.24 14.37 -1.74
CA ARG A 67 2.41 13.72 -0.72
C ARG A 67 0.99 13.44 -1.22
N TRP A 68 0.35 14.40 -1.87
CA TRP A 68 -0.98 14.22 -2.45
C TRP A 68 -0.98 13.15 -3.55
N LEU A 69 0.05 13.11 -4.40
CA LEU A 69 0.21 12.07 -5.41
C LEU A 69 0.36 10.67 -4.79
N MET A 70 1.16 10.53 -3.72
CA MET A 70 1.28 9.26 -3.00
C MET A 70 -0.06 8.79 -2.42
N MET A 71 -0.84 9.70 -1.81
CA MET A 71 -2.15 9.37 -1.27
C MET A 71 -3.16 9.01 -2.37
N LEU A 72 -3.18 9.77 -3.47
CA LEU A 72 -4.04 9.51 -4.63
C LEU A 72 -3.75 8.13 -5.24
N PHE A 73 -2.49 7.86 -5.53
CA PHE A 73 -2.09 6.59 -6.13
C PHE A 73 -2.37 5.40 -5.19
N GLY A 74 -2.08 5.56 -3.90
CA GLY A 74 -2.41 4.57 -2.88
C GLY A 74 -3.91 4.25 -2.85
N ALA A 75 -4.76 5.28 -2.84
CA ALA A 75 -6.22 5.09 -2.84
C ALA A 75 -6.72 4.40 -4.12
N LEU A 76 -6.23 4.80 -5.29
CA LEU A 76 -6.58 4.16 -6.57
C LEU A 76 -6.18 2.67 -6.58
N THR A 77 -5.00 2.33 -6.06
CA THR A 77 -4.53 0.94 -5.99
C THR A 77 -5.36 0.10 -5.03
N MET A 78 -5.77 0.69 -3.90
CA MET A 78 -6.69 0.01 -2.97
C MET A 78 -8.04 -0.28 -3.63
N LEU A 79 -8.61 0.69 -4.35
CA LEU A 79 -9.87 0.51 -5.08
C LEU A 79 -9.77 -0.57 -6.16
N ALA A 80 -8.68 -0.55 -6.94
CA ALA A 80 -8.41 -1.58 -7.95
C ALA A 80 -8.26 -2.96 -7.31
N SER A 81 -7.57 -3.05 -6.17
CA SER A 81 -7.39 -4.31 -5.45
C SER A 81 -8.72 -4.89 -4.94
N VAL A 82 -9.60 -4.03 -4.39
CA VAL A 82 -10.95 -4.44 -3.99
C VAL A 82 -11.77 -4.92 -5.18
N ALA A 83 -11.68 -4.24 -6.33
CA ALA A 83 -12.36 -4.67 -7.55
C ALA A 83 -11.87 -6.05 -8.03
N VAL A 84 -10.57 -6.30 -8.04
CA VAL A 84 -9.99 -7.61 -8.40
C VAL A 84 -10.44 -8.70 -7.45
N ILE A 85 -10.44 -8.43 -6.14
CA ILE A 85 -10.92 -9.40 -5.13
C ILE A 85 -12.41 -9.70 -5.34
N ALA A 86 -13.24 -8.68 -5.54
CA ALA A 86 -14.68 -8.85 -5.74
C ALA A 86 -15.01 -9.64 -7.01
N VAL A 87 -14.37 -9.30 -8.14
CA VAL A 87 -14.52 -10.01 -9.40
C VAL A 87 -13.99 -11.44 -9.28
N GLY A 88 -12.84 -11.64 -8.65
CA GLY A 88 -12.25 -12.96 -8.43
C GLY A 88 -13.16 -13.88 -7.62
N VAL A 89 -13.72 -13.39 -6.51
CA VAL A 89 -14.67 -14.16 -5.69
C VAL A 89 -15.96 -14.47 -6.47
N TYR A 90 -16.49 -13.51 -7.22
CA TYR A 90 -17.70 -13.69 -8.03
C TYR A 90 -17.56 -14.81 -9.08
N PHE A 91 -16.41 -14.89 -9.76
CA PHE A 91 -16.17 -15.90 -10.79
C PHE A 91 -15.59 -17.22 -10.27
N TYR A 92 -15.26 -17.32 -8.97
CA TYR A 92 -14.58 -18.49 -8.40
C TYR A 92 -15.36 -19.81 -8.58
N SER A 93 -16.67 -19.79 -8.35
CA SER A 93 -17.51 -21.00 -8.44
C SER A 93 -17.73 -21.48 -9.86
N SER A 94 -17.66 -20.58 -10.85
CA SER A 94 -17.99 -20.85 -12.25
C SER A 94 -16.81 -21.35 -13.08
N MET A 95 -15.62 -21.46 -12.46
CA MET A 95 -14.37 -21.71 -13.16
C MET A 95 -13.88 -23.16 -13.03
N SER A 96 -13.15 -23.66 -14.04
CA SER A 96 -12.45 -24.95 -14.00
C SER A 96 -11.34 -24.98 -12.93
N LEU A 97 -10.80 -26.17 -12.59
CA LEU A 97 -9.75 -26.32 -11.56
C LEU A 97 -8.54 -25.40 -11.80
N ILE A 98 -8.08 -25.31 -13.04
CA ILE A 98 -6.94 -24.46 -13.44
C ILE A 98 -7.30 -22.98 -13.24
N GLY A 99 -8.51 -22.58 -13.64
CA GLY A 99 -8.93 -21.20 -13.45
C GLY A 99 -9.22 -20.84 -12.00
N LYS A 100 -9.65 -21.79 -11.15
CA LYS A 100 -9.74 -21.60 -9.69
C LYS A 100 -8.36 -21.30 -9.10
N LEU A 101 -7.33 -22.05 -9.49
CA LEU A 101 -5.95 -21.79 -9.06
C LEU A 101 -5.49 -20.38 -9.48
N GLY A 102 -5.75 -19.99 -10.73
CA GLY A 102 -5.42 -18.66 -11.24
C GLY A 102 -6.12 -17.53 -10.48
N ILE A 103 -7.43 -17.66 -10.22
CA ILE A 103 -8.20 -16.68 -9.45
C ILE A 103 -7.68 -16.56 -8.01
N VAL A 104 -7.35 -17.67 -7.34
CA VAL A 104 -6.80 -17.63 -5.97
C VAL A 104 -5.49 -16.85 -5.93
N VAL A 105 -4.59 -17.09 -6.88
CA VAL A 105 -3.33 -16.34 -6.99
C VAL A 105 -3.59 -14.84 -7.19
N ALA A 106 -4.56 -14.48 -8.06
CA ALA A 106 -4.93 -13.08 -8.30
C ALA A 106 -5.51 -12.40 -7.05
N ILE A 107 -6.36 -13.10 -6.30
CA ILE A 107 -6.95 -12.60 -5.03
C ILE A 107 -5.85 -12.35 -3.99
N VAL A 108 -4.92 -13.30 -3.82
CA VAL A 108 -3.81 -13.16 -2.88
C VAL A 108 -2.92 -11.98 -3.27
N ALA A 109 -2.58 -11.85 -4.56
CA ALA A 109 -1.80 -10.71 -5.06
C ALA A 109 -2.50 -9.37 -4.80
N ALA A 110 -3.80 -9.28 -5.07
CA ALA A 110 -4.59 -8.07 -4.81
C ALA A 110 -4.66 -7.72 -3.31
N ALA A 111 -4.79 -8.71 -2.42
CA ALA A 111 -4.78 -8.48 -0.97
C ALA A 111 -3.44 -7.91 -0.48
N VAL A 112 -2.32 -8.44 -0.99
CA VAL A 112 -0.97 -7.92 -0.70
C VAL A 112 -0.82 -6.48 -1.20
N LEU A 113 -1.26 -6.20 -2.42
CA LEU A 113 -1.21 -4.85 -3.00
C LEU A 113 -2.06 -3.85 -2.20
N TYR A 114 -3.27 -4.24 -1.81
CA TYR A 114 -4.13 -3.44 -0.94
C TYR A 114 -3.42 -3.08 0.36
N PHE A 115 -2.81 -4.06 1.04
CA PHE A 115 -2.16 -3.84 2.32
C PHE A 115 -0.96 -2.89 2.20
N ILE A 116 -0.10 -3.07 1.20
CA ILE A 116 1.04 -2.20 0.95
C ILE A 116 0.56 -0.77 0.63
N SER A 117 -0.47 -0.63 -0.21
CA SER A 117 -1.04 0.68 -0.54
C SER A 117 -1.68 1.37 0.67
N TYR A 118 -2.36 0.63 1.55
CA TYR A 118 -2.90 1.16 2.80
C TYR A 118 -1.80 1.65 3.74
N VAL A 119 -0.76 0.83 3.96
CA VAL A 119 0.38 1.20 4.80
C VAL A 119 1.05 2.46 4.28
N GLY A 120 1.24 2.58 2.96
CA GLY A 120 1.78 3.77 2.31
C GLY A 120 0.89 5.01 2.40
N PHE A 121 -0.42 4.84 2.24
CA PHE A 121 -1.40 5.91 2.39
C PHE A 121 -1.37 6.49 3.80
N ILE A 122 -1.43 5.64 4.82
CA ILE A 122 -1.37 6.03 6.23
C ILE A 122 -0.04 6.70 6.58
N ALA A 123 1.08 6.16 6.07
CA ALA A 123 2.40 6.76 6.27
C ALA A 123 2.50 8.18 5.67
N ALA A 124 1.94 8.40 4.49
CA ALA A 124 1.88 9.71 3.84
C ALA A 124 0.92 10.68 4.56
N TYR A 125 -0.19 10.16 5.10
CA TYR A 125 -1.18 10.92 5.85
C TYR A 125 -0.62 11.46 7.17
N PHE A 126 -0.10 10.59 8.05
CA PHE A 126 0.42 10.95 9.37
C PHE A 126 1.83 11.54 9.34
N ARG A 127 2.52 11.50 8.20
CA ARG A 127 3.91 11.98 8.03
C ARG A 127 4.90 11.29 8.99
N SER A 128 4.58 10.06 9.43
CA SER A 128 5.42 9.30 10.36
C SER A 128 6.64 8.73 9.65
N LYS A 129 7.83 9.04 10.17
CA LYS A 129 9.11 8.51 9.64
C LYS A 129 9.18 7.00 9.73
N VAL A 130 8.73 6.44 10.86
CA VAL A 130 8.81 5.00 11.11
C VAL A 130 7.95 4.27 10.09
N GLN A 131 6.73 4.77 9.86
CA GLN A 131 5.82 4.19 8.87
C GLN A 131 6.33 4.35 7.43
N LEU A 132 6.93 5.48 7.08
CA LEU A 132 7.53 5.67 5.74
C LEU A 132 8.70 4.71 5.49
N VAL A 133 9.53 4.45 6.50
CA VAL A 133 10.62 3.48 6.42
C VAL A 133 10.09 2.06 6.26
N ILE A 134 9.12 1.65 7.08
CA ILE A 134 8.51 0.32 6.99
C ILE A 134 7.86 0.14 5.61
N ASN A 135 7.07 1.12 5.15
CA ASN A 135 6.49 1.11 3.82
C ASN A 135 7.55 1.06 2.71
N GLY A 136 8.68 1.74 2.90
CA GLY A 136 9.79 1.72 1.95
C GLY A 136 10.43 0.33 1.82
N VAL A 137 10.59 -0.38 2.94
CA VAL A 137 11.09 -1.77 2.94
C VAL A 137 10.07 -2.70 2.28
N LEU A 138 8.77 -2.57 2.59
CA LEU A 138 7.72 -3.36 1.95
C LEU A 138 7.69 -3.15 0.43
N LEU A 139 7.77 -1.89 -0.03
CA LEU A 139 7.84 -1.55 -1.45
C LEU A 139 9.11 -2.11 -2.12
N LEU A 140 10.25 -2.12 -1.43
CA LEU A 140 11.47 -2.70 -1.98
C LEU A 140 11.33 -4.22 -2.17
N VAL A 141 10.80 -4.93 -1.17
CA VAL A 141 10.61 -6.39 -1.23
C VAL A 141 9.66 -6.76 -2.36
N ILE A 142 8.52 -6.07 -2.50
CA ILE A 142 7.57 -6.39 -3.56
C ILE A 142 8.14 -6.07 -4.96
N VAL A 143 8.92 -5.00 -5.11
CA VAL A 143 9.59 -4.69 -6.38
C VAL A 143 10.57 -5.80 -6.77
N ILE A 144 11.35 -6.33 -5.82
CA ILE A 144 12.26 -7.45 -6.09
C ILE A 144 11.48 -8.69 -6.54
N ILE A 145 10.38 -9.01 -5.87
CA ILE A 145 9.51 -10.14 -6.23
C ILE A 145 8.93 -9.93 -7.64
N LEU A 146 8.40 -8.74 -7.95
CA LEU A 146 7.82 -8.44 -9.26
C LEU A 146 8.85 -8.49 -10.40
N ILE A 147 10.09 -8.05 -10.14
CA ILE A 147 11.18 -8.17 -11.13
C ILE A 147 11.52 -9.64 -11.37
N ALA A 148 11.63 -10.45 -10.32
CA ALA A 148 11.90 -11.89 -10.46
C ALA A 148 10.77 -12.61 -11.22
N LEU A 149 9.51 -12.30 -10.89
CA LEU A 149 8.34 -12.81 -11.60
C LEU A 149 8.33 -12.35 -13.07
N GLY A 150 8.59 -11.07 -13.33
CA GLY A 150 8.67 -10.52 -14.68
C GLY A 150 9.74 -11.19 -15.52
N PHE A 151 10.92 -11.47 -14.93
CA PHE A 151 11.99 -12.22 -15.60
C PHE A 151 11.58 -13.66 -15.90
N GLY A 152 10.96 -14.37 -14.95
CA GLY A 152 10.43 -15.71 -15.18
C GLY A 152 9.35 -15.75 -16.26
N PHE A 153 8.48 -14.72 -16.27
CA PHE A 153 7.44 -14.57 -17.29
C PHE A 153 8.06 -14.41 -18.68
N TRP A 154 9.02 -13.49 -18.80
CA TRP A 154 9.76 -13.24 -20.04
C TRP A 154 10.51 -14.47 -20.53
N GLN A 155 11.20 -15.19 -19.63
CA GLN A 155 11.96 -16.39 -19.98
C GLN A 155 11.06 -17.49 -20.53
N THR A 156 9.92 -17.75 -19.88
CA THR A 156 8.96 -18.77 -20.31
C THR A 156 8.32 -18.40 -21.65
N GLY A 157 7.95 -17.12 -21.83
CA GLY A 157 7.43 -16.64 -23.11
C GLY A 157 8.45 -16.85 -24.25
N ARG A 158 9.73 -16.57 -23.98
CA ARG A 158 10.81 -16.82 -24.94
C ARG A 158 10.92 -18.30 -25.31
N MET A 159 10.87 -19.22 -24.35
CA MET A 159 10.94 -20.67 -24.64
C MET A 159 9.80 -21.14 -25.55
N ILE A 160 8.58 -20.63 -25.31
CA ILE A 160 7.38 -20.97 -26.09
C ILE A 160 7.48 -20.41 -27.52
N ASP A 161 7.98 -19.18 -27.67
CA ASP A 161 8.11 -18.54 -28.99
C ASP A 161 9.27 -19.11 -29.80
N SER A 162 10.40 -19.42 -29.18
CA SER A 162 11.54 -20.03 -29.85
C SER A 162 11.27 -21.45 -30.35
N GLY A 163 10.17 -22.07 -29.90
CA GLY A 163 9.86 -23.46 -30.24
C GLY A 163 10.93 -24.42 -29.72
N ASP A 164 11.44 -24.16 -28.51
CA ASP A 164 12.48 -25.00 -27.91
C ASP A 164 11.98 -26.45 -27.81
N THR A 165 12.72 -27.37 -28.43
CA THR A 165 12.29 -28.77 -28.55
C THR A 165 12.19 -29.42 -27.18
N ARG A 166 12.99 -28.99 -26.18
CA ARG A 166 12.96 -29.57 -24.83
C ARG A 166 11.58 -29.50 -24.18
N LEU A 167 10.88 -28.39 -24.37
CA LEU A 167 9.53 -28.23 -23.82
C LEU A 167 8.53 -29.10 -24.58
N THR A 168 8.60 -29.07 -25.92
CA THR A 168 7.67 -29.85 -26.75
C THR A 168 7.89 -31.35 -26.64
N ASP A 169 9.13 -31.80 -26.44
CA ASP A 169 9.51 -33.20 -26.24
C ASP A 169 8.98 -33.69 -24.89
N PHE A 170 9.21 -32.92 -23.81
CA PHE A 170 8.65 -33.22 -22.49
C PHE A 170 7.11 -33.30 -22.54
N LEU A 171 6.45 -32.32 -23.16
CA LEU A 171 4.99 -32.32 -23.29
C LEU A 171 4.49 -33.50 -24.12
N THR A 172 5.22 -33.87 -25.17
CA THR A 172 4.88 -35.03 -26.02
C THR A 172 4.96 -36.32 -25.23
N GLU A 173 6.02 -36.53 -24.45
CA GLU A 173 6.16 -37.70 -23.59
C GLU A 173 5.03 -37.78 -22.56
N GLN A 174 4.69 -36.68 -21.91
CA GLN A 174 3.58 -36.65 -20.95
C GLN A 174 2.22 -36.90 -21.61
N TRP A 175 2.02 -36.41 -22.83
CA TRP A 175 0.81 -36.64 -23.61
C TRP A 175 0.66 -38.10 -24.01
N GLU A 176 1.70 -38.72 -24.57
CA GLU A 176 1.69 -40.12 -24.98
C GLU A 176 1.40 -41.05 -23.78
N ASN A 177 2.02 -40.78 -22.64
CA ASN A 177 1.73 -41.51 -21.39
C ASN A 177 0.24 -41.38 -20.97
N GLN A 178 -0.39 -40.23 -21.19
CA GLN A 178 -1.82 -40.05 -20.92
C GLN A 178 -2.73 -40.72 -21.94
N VAL A 179 -2.36 -40.69 -23.21
CA VAL A 179 -3.06 -41.40 -24.28
C VAL A 179 -3.13 -42.90 -23.98
N GLU A 180 -2.03 -43.47 -23.48
CA GLU A 180 -1.98 -44.88 -23.09
C GLU A 180 -2.74 -45.15 -21.78
N ALA A 181 -2.53 -44.33 -20.74
CA ALA A 181 -3.12 -44.56 -19.43
C ALA A 181 -4.63 -44.32 -19.38
N ASN A 182 -5.14 -43.28 -20.07
CA ASN A 182 -6.56 -42.91 -20.03
C ASN A 182 -7.05 -42.28 -21.35
N PRO A 183 -7.23 -43.08 -22.41
CA PRO A 183 -7.60 -42.56 -23.74
C PRO A 183 -8.93 -41.81 -23.72
N LYS A 184 -9.92 -42.25 -22.94
CA LYS A 184 -11.23 -41.56 -22.85
C LYS A 184 -11.11 -40.13 -22.37
N ALA A 185 -10.27 -39.86 -21.37
CA ALA A 185 -10.06 -38.52 -20.85
C ALA A 185 -9.37 -37.62 -21.90
N THR A 186 -8.41 -38.17 -22.65
CA THR A 186 -7.76 -37.46 -23.76
C THR A 186 -8.76 -37.07 -24.84
N CYS A 187 -9.73 -37.92 -25.15
CA CYS A 187 -10.75 -37.62 -26.15
C CYS A 187 -11.74 -36.54 -25.67
N THR A 188 -12.13 -36.57 -24.39
CA THR A 188 -12.90 -35.48 -23.80
C THR A 188 -12.13 -34.17 -23.83
N PHE A 189 -10.82 -34.20 -23.55
CA PHE A 189 -9.97 -33.02 -23.65
C PHE A 189 -9.92 -32.47 -25.09
N GLN A 190 -9.66 -33.33 -26.07
CA GLN A 190 -9.64 -32.98 -27.49
C GLN A 190 -10.97 -32.37 -27.97
N ASP A 191 -12.10 -32.92 -27.55
CA ASP A 191 -13.44 -32.39 -27.87
C ASP A 191 -13.70 -31.04 -27.19
N THR A 192 -13.30 -30.89 -25.92
CA THR A 192 -13.46 -29.64 -25.15
C THR A 192 -12.68 -28.47 -25.76
N PHE A 193 -11.49 -28.75 -26.29
CA PHE A 193 -10.60 -27.74 -26.87
C PHE A 193 -10.62 -27.72 -28.41
N GLU A 194 -11.53 -28.47 -29.03
CA GLU A 194 -11.71 -28.56 -30.49
C GLU A 194 -10.40 -28.81 -31.25
N CYS A 195 -9.59 -29.75 -30.77
CA CYS A 195 -8.27 -30.05 -31.28
C CYS A 195 -7.98 -31.55 -31.34
N SER A 196 -6.94 -31.98 -32.07
CA SER A 196 -6.55 -33.39 -32.11
C SER A 196 -5.04 -33.61 -32.05
N GLY A 197 -4.60 -34.58 -31.23
CA GLY A 197 -3.18 -34.80 -30.95
C GLY A 197 -2.49 -33.59 -30.27
N LEU A 198 -1.24 -33.74 -29.85
CA LEU A 198 -0.51 -32.66 -29.16
C LEU A 198 0.17 -31.72 -30.15
N LEU A 199 1.25 -32.17 -30.79
CA LEU A 199 2.03 -31.38 -31.75
C LEU A 199 1.60 -31.63 -33.19
N ILE A 200 1.15 -32.86 -33.46
CA ILE A 200 0.72 -33.33 -34.76
C ILE A 200 -0.76 -33.71 -34.65
N SER A 201 -1.55 -33.33 -35.66
CA SER A 201 -2.97 -33.64 -35.71
C SER A 201 -3.24 -35.10 -36.04
N CYS A 202 -4.25 -35.67 -35.37
CA CYS A 202 -4.78 -37.01 -35.64
C CYS A 202 -5.77 -37.06 -36.82
N HIS A 203 -5.97 -35.94 -37.53
CA HIS A 203 -6.88 -35.86 -38.66
C HIS A 203 -6.49 -36.82 -39.79
N ASN A 204 -7.25 -37.91 -39.90
CA ASN A 204 -7.04 -38.99 -40.86
C ASN A 204 -5.62 -39.60 -40.82
N LYS A 205 -4.95 -39.54 -39.65
CA LYS A 205 -3.61 -40.07 -39.41
C LYS A 205 -3.61 -40.91 -38.13
N PHE A 206 -2.86 -42.01 -38.15
CA PHE A 206 -2.66 -42.88 -36.98
C PHE A 206 -1.20 -42.79 -36.52
N HIS A 207 -0.97 -42.30 -35.30
CA HIS A 207 0.34 -42.29 -34.63
C HIS A 207 0.18 -42.31 -33.10
N SER A 208 1.30 -42.43 -32.38
CA SER A 208 1.38 -42.61 -30.92
C SER A 208 0.62 -41.56 -30.08
N GLN A 209 0.43 -40.34 -30.60
CA GLN A 209 -0.26 -39.27 -29.87
C GLN A 209 -1.79 -39.32 -30.04
N CYS A 210 -2.31 -40.26 -30.83
CA CYS A 210 -3.73 -40.38 -31.13
C CYS A 210 -4.38 -41.44 -30.25
N PRO A 211 -5.39 -41.08 -29.44
CA PRO A 211 -6.09 -42.06 -28.61
C PRO A 211 -6.93 -43.03 -29.44
N ASN A 212 -6.89 -44.30 -29.01
CA ASN A 212 -7.69 -45.39 -29.57
C ASN A 212 -9.18 -45.20 -29.23
N ASN A 213 -10.08 -45.64 -30.12
CA ASN A 213 -11.54 -45.56 -30.00
C ASN A 213 -12.10 -44.11 -29.95
N CYS A 214 -11.42 -43.17 -30.62
CA CYS A 214 -11.80 -41.76 -30.66
C CYS A 214 -11.86 -41.21 -32.09
N ASP A 215 -12.42 -42.01 -32.99
CA ASP A 215 -12.46 -41.72 -34.43
C ASP A 215 -13.20 -40.42 -34.75
N ILE A 216 -14.24 -40.08 -33.97
CA ILE A 216 -15.00 -38.84 -34.16
C ILE A 216 -14.13 -37.62 -33.91
N THR A 217 -13.43 -37.54 -32.77
CA THR A 217 -12.57 -36.39 -32.44
C THR A 217 -11.32 -36.36 -33.32
N ASN A 218 -10.78 -37.53 -33.65
CA ASN A 218 -9.59 -37.64 -34.50
C ASN A 218 -9.88 -37.17 -35.93
N SER A 219 -11.06 -37.47 -36.50
CA SER A 219 -11.44 -37.01 -37.84
C SER A 219 -12.07 -35.61 -37.87
N ARG A 220 -12.63 -35.11 -36.76
CA ARG A 220 -13.34 -33.81 -36.74
C ARG A 220 -12.41 -32.59 -36.68
N TYR A 221 -11.30 -32.66 -35.95
CA TYR A 221 -10.46 -31.49 -35.66
C TYR A 221 -9.11 -31.55 -36.39
N PRO A 222 -8.83 -30.66 -37.37
CA PRO A 222 -7.60 -30.70 -38.16
C PRO A 222 -6.38 -30.05 -37.48
N ASN A 223 -6.59 -29.30 -36.39
CA ASN A 223 -5.53 -28.55 -35.72
C ASN A 223 -4.97 -29.31 -34.51
N PRO A 224 -3.64 -29.31 -34.31
CA PRO A 224 -3.02 -29.88 -33.11
C PRO A 224 -3.38 -29.07 -31.86
N CYS A 225 -3.55 -29.73 -30.72
CA CYS A 225 -3.90 -29.04 -29.46
C CYS A 225 -2.85 -28.01 -29.03
N TRP A 226 -1.58 -28.20 -29.39
CA TRP A 226 -0.52 -27.24 -29.12
C TRP A 226 -0.68 -25.91 -29.89
N SER A 227 -1.27 -25.90 -31.09
CA SER A 227 -1.47 -24.64 -31.82
C SER A 227 -2.54 -23.78 -31.15
N ILE A 228 -3.62 -24.42 -30.67
CA ILE A 228 -4.67 -23.77 -29.88
C ILE A 228 -4.09 -23.29 -28.56
N ALA A 229 -3.34 -24.13 -27.85
CA ALA A 229 -2.69 -23.77 -26.60
C ALA A 229 -1.72 -22.58 -26.78
N LYS A 230 -0.89 -22.58 -27.83
CA LYS A 230 0.06 -21.49 -28.11
C LYS A 230 -0.64 -20.17 -28.38
N GLU A 231 -1.78 -20.19 -29.08
CA GLU A 231 -2.57 -18.98 -29.33
C GLU A 231 -3.22 -18.46 -28.04
N GLN A 232 -3.78 -19.35 -27.21
CA GLN A 232 -4.29 -18.97 -25.88
C GLN A 232 -3.19 -18.39 -24.99
N PHE A 233 -2.00 -19.00 -24.99
CA PHE A 233 -0.83 -18.45 -24.32
C PHE A 233 -0.53 -17.04 -24.87
N ARG A 234 -0.46 -16.84 -26.18
CA ARG A 234 -0.16 -15.50 -26.73
C ARG A 234 -1.18 -14.44 -26.30
N VAL A 235 -2.47 -14.77 -26.33
CA VAL A 235 -3.57 -13.85 -26.03
C VAL A 235 -3.61 -13.46 -24.54
N TYR A 236 -3.33 -14.37 -23.61
CA TYR A 236 -3.46 -14.09 -22.18
C TYR A 236 -2.13 -13.87 -21.46
N TYR A 237 -1.09 -14.61 -21.85
CA TYR A 237 0.20 -14.61 -21.16
C TYR A 237 1.00 -13.33 -21.39
N TYR A 238 1.06 -12.84 -22.64
CA TYR A 238 1.81 -11.61 -22.95
C TYR A 238 1.18 -10.36 -22.33
N PRO A 239 -0.15 -10.15 -22.39
CA PRO A 239 -0.78 -9.07 -21.65
C PRO A 239 -0.59 -9.18 -20.14
N ALA A 240 -0.60 -10.39 -19.57
CA ALA A 240 -0.30 -10.60 -18.16
C ALA A 240 1.15 -10.18 -17.82
N GLY A 241 2.12 -10.56 -18.64
CA GLY A 241 3.52 -10.13 -18.50
C GLY A 241 3.68 -8.61 -18.62
N GLY A 242 2.97 -7.98 -19.56
CA GLY A 242 2.92 -6.52 -19.69
C GLY A 242 2.32 -5.84 -18.46
N GLY A 243 1.30 -6.44 -17.86
CA GLY A 243 0.71 -6.00 -16.58
C GLY A 243 1.72 -6.02 -15.44
N ILE A 244 2.52 -7.08 -15.31
CA ILE A 244 3.58 -7.19 -14.29
C ILE A 244 4.64 -6.09 -14.49
N LEU A 245 5.06 -5.83 -15.73
CA LEU A 245 6.01 -4.76 -16.03
C LEU A 245 5.45 -3.38 -15.65
N GLY A 246 4.20 -3.10 -16.03
CA GLY A 246 3.51 -1.86 -15.67
C GLY A 246 3.39 -1.66 -14.16
N ALA A 247 2.98 -2.71 -13.44
CA ALA A 247 2.91 -2.68 -11.97
C ALA A 247 4.29 -2.45 -11.34
N THR A 248 5.35 -3.04 -11.89
CA THR A 248 6.72 -2.87 -11.42
C THR A 248 7.19 -1.43 -11.56
N VAL A 249 6.97 -0.80 -12.73
CA VAL A 249 7.33 0.61 -12.98
C VAL A 249 6.63 1.53 -11.98
N VAL A 250 5.34 1.29 -11.77
CA VAL A 250 4.52 2.06 -10.83
C VAL A 250 5.01 1.90 -9.38
N MET A 251 5.35 0.67 -8.96
CA MET A 251 5.89 0.42 -7.63
C MET A 251 7.27 1.05 -7.41
N ILE A 252 8.11 1.10 -8.45
CA ILE A 252 9.39 1.82 -8.43
C ILE A 252 9.15 3.31 -8.24
N ILE A 253 8.19 3.91 -8.96
CA ILE A 253 7.83 5.33 -8.79
C ILE A 253 7.38 5.59 -7.35
N LEU A 254 6.53 4.73 -6.79
CA LEU A 254 6.10 4.83 -5.40
C LEU A 254 7.25 4.71 -4.40
N LEU A 255 8.18 3.78 -4.63
CA LEU A 255 9.36 3.59 -3.79
C LEU A 255 10.23 4.86 -3.80
N VAL A 256 10.47 5.44 -4.99
CA VAL A 256 11.24 6.68 -5.14
C VAL A 256 10.55 7.84 -4.42
N LEU A 257 9.24 8.02 -4.63
CA LEU A 257 8.47 9.07 -3.95
C LEU A 257 8.48 8.89 -2.44
N ASN A 258 8.27 7.66 -1.94
CA ASN A 258 8.30 7.34 -0.52
C ASN A 258 9.67 7.64 0.10
N TRP A 259 10.75 7.16 -0.54
CA TRP A 259 12.10 7.41 -0.06
C TRP A 259 12.46 8.90 -0.10
N SER A 260 12.02 9.63 -1.13
CA SER A 260 12.23 11.08 -1.24
C SER A 260 11.54 11.83 -0.09
N LEU A 261 10.29 11.48 0.23
CA LEU A 261 9.53 12.06 1.34
C LEU A 261 10.19 11.75 2.68
N CYS A 262 10.62 10.50 2.89
CA CYS A 262 11.36 10.09 4.08
C CYS A 262 12.66 10.89 4.24
N CYS A 263 13.46 11.02 3.17
CA CYS A 263 14.69 11.80 3.16
C CYS A 263 14.44 13.29 3.45
N CYS A 264 13.42 13.90 2.86
CA CYS A 264 13.03 15.28 3.14
C CYS A 264 12.67 15.49 4.62
N ILE A 265 11.86 14.60 5.18
CA ILE A 265 11.46 14.63 6.59
C ILE A 265 12.67 14.42 7.51
N ARG A 266 13.62 13.54 7.15
CA ARG A 266 14.89 13.32 7.87
C ARG A 266 15.77 14.57 7.85
N LYS A 267 16.04 15.13 6.67
CA LYS A 267 16.89 16.32 6.50
C LYS A 267 16.30 17.51 7.28
N ARG A 268 14.98 17.73 7.20
CA ARG A 268 14.31 18.79 7.96
C ARG A 268 14.39 18.57 9.47
N LYS A 269 14.14 17.36 9.99
CA LYS A 269 14.29 17.09 11.45
C LYS A 269 15.73 17.34 11.93
N LYS A 270 16.75 16.94 11.15
CA LYS A 270 18.15 17.24 11.47
C LYS A 270 18.40 18.76 11.54
N GLN A 271 17.89 19.52 10.56
CA GLN A 271 18.03 20.99 10.54
C GLN A 271 17.37 21.65 11.75
N VAL A 272 16.18 21.20 12.15
CA VAL A 272 15.48 21.76 13.32
C VAL A 272 16.18 21.37 14.61
N MET A 273 16.57 20.10 14.77
CA MET A 273 17.30 19.65 15.95
C MET A 273 18.65 20.34 16.10
N GLN A 274 19.40 20.54 15.01
CA GLN A 274 20.66 21.30 15.03
C GLN A 274 20.47 22.76 15.47
N ARG A 275 19.33 23.39 15.14
CA ARG A 275 18.99 24.74 15.61
C ARG A 275 18.67 24.77 17.10
N LEU A 276 18.11 23.70 17.65
CA LEU A 276 17.81 23.57 19.07
C LEU A 276 19.08 23.23 19.89
N THR A 277 20.00 22.42 19.35
CA THR A 277 21.19 21.94 20.08
C THR A 277 22.41 22.87 19.97
N ARG A 278 22.41 23.88 19.09
CA ARG A 278 23.55 24.80 18.92
C ARG A 278 23.74 25.82 20.05
N HIS A 279 22.95 25.74 21.12
CA HIS A 279 23.19 26.51 22.34
C HIS A 279 23.72 25.59 23.45
N PRO A 280 25.05 25.41 23.57
CA PRO A 280 25.64 24.97 24.82
C PRO A 280 25.53 26.13 25.83
N GLY A 281 25.21 25.81 27.08
CA GLY A 281 25.05 26.80 28.14
C GLY A 281 26.25 27.75 28.27
N GLY A 282 25.97 29.04 28.47
CA GLY A 282 26.97 30.05 28.80
C GLY A 282 26.46 31.47 28.56
N GLY A 283 26.17 32.19 29.65
CA GLY A 283 26.03 33.65 29.67
C GLY A 283 24.60 34.17 29.80
N ALA A 284 24.37 34.92 30.88
CA ALA A 284 23.11 35.54 31.32
C ALA A 284 22.55 36.65 30.42
N ALA A 285 22.74 36.55 29.09
CA ALA A 285 22.29 37.55 28.11
C ALA A 285 21.57 36.94 26.89
N HIS A 286 21.22 35.65 26.92
CA HIS A 286 20.69 34.93 25.74
C HIS A 286 19.38 34.18 26.01
N ASN A 287 18.58 34.74 26.90
CA ASN A 287 17.32 34.17 27.32
C ASN A 287 16.14 34.96 26.64
N ASP A 288 16.47 36.13 26.08
CA ASP A 288 15.63 37.04 25.29
C ASP A 288 14.93 36.46 24.06
N LEU A 289 15.42 35.38 23.42
CA LEU A 289 15.03 35.05 22.04
C LEU A 289 14.22 33.75 21.87
N LEU A 290 14.05 32.94 22.92
CA LEU A 290 13.42 31.61 22.76
C LEU A 290 11.91 31.72 22.50
N CYS A 291 11.21 32.52 23.30
CA CYS A 291 9.77 32.78 23.19
C CYS A 291 9.42 33.40 21.82
N VAL A 292 10.12 34.46 21.41
CA VAL A 292 9.91 35.16 20.13
C VAL A 292 10.20 34.26 18.92
N ARG A 293 11.23 33.40 19.01
CA ARG A 293 11.61 32.50 17.90
C ARG A 293 10.67 31.31 17.76
N CYS A 294 10.03 30.86 18.84
CA CYS A 294 8.99 29.84 18.78
C CYS A 294 7.70 30.38 18.12
N LEU A 295 7.39 31.66 18.31
CA LEU A 295 6.27 32.35 17.67
C LEU A 295 6.47 32.54 16.15
N ARG A 296 7.73 32.56 15.67
CA ARG A 296 8.07 32.67 14.23
C ARG A 296 7.55 31.55 13.34
N ASN A 297 7.24 30.40 13.92
CA ASN A 297 6.69 29.26 13.16
C ASN A 297 5.16 29.19 13.21
N LEU A 298 4.49 30.11 13.91
CA LEU A 298 3.04 30.29 13.80
C LEU A 298 2.79 31.08 12.51
N GLU A 299 2.14 30.46 11.52
CA GLU A 299 1.51 31.21 10.43
C GLU A 299 0.59 32.27 11.09
N PRO A 300 0.62 33.54 10.65
CA PRO A 300 -0.25 34.57 11.20
C PRO A 300 -1.70 34.08 11.12
N PRO A 301 -2.40 33.88 12.24
CA PRO A 301 -3.81 33.62 12.17
C PRO A 301 -4.51 34.93 11.79
N GLU A 302 -5.63 34.83 11.07
CA GLU A 302 -6.66 35.89 11.07
C GLU A 302 -6.94 36.28 12.54
N MET A 303 -7.22 37.57 12.79
CA MET A 303 -7.40 38.11 14.15
C MET A 303 -8.36 37.25 15.01
N ASP A 304 -9.39 36.67 14.40
CA ASP A 304 -10.38 35.80 15.06
C ASP A 304 -9.77 34.54 15.70
N LYS A 305 -8.73 33.95 15.10
CA LYS A 305 -8.06 32.76 15.64
C LYS A 305 -7.12 33.11 16.79
N LEU A 306 -6.48 34.28 16.75
CA LEU A 306 -5.66 34.78 17.87
C LEU A 306 -6.54 35.07 19.09
N VAL A 307 -7.71 35.71 18.87
CA VAL A 307 -8.72 35.93 19.91
C VAL A 307 -9.20 34.59 20.50
N ALA A 308 -9.49 33.60 19.65
CA ALA A 308 -9.94 32.29 20.11
C ALA A 308 -8.86 31.53 20.90
N GLN A 309 -7.58 31.66 20.52
CA GLN A 309 -6.48 31.09 21.29
C GLN A 309 -6.28 31.82 22.62
N TYR A 310 -6.32 33.15 22.62
CA TYR A 310 -6.19 33.95 23.85
C TYR A 310 -7.23 33.53 24.89
N LYS A 311 -8.51 33.54 24.49
CA LYS A 311 -9.64 33.13 25.35
C LYS A 311 -9.58 31.68 25.82
N LYS A 312 -8.87 30.81 25.09
CA LYS A 312 -8.74 29.40 25.46
C LYS A 312 -7.75 29.18 26.60
N PHE A 313 -6.75 30.05 26.74
CA PHE A 313 -5.68 29.89 27.72
C PHE A 313 -5.85 30.79 28.94
N ASP A 314 -6.56 31.91 28.81
CA ASP A 314 -7.14 32.70 29.90
C ASP A 314 -8.19 31.82 30.62
N SER A 315 -7.75 31.13 31.66
CA SER A 315 -8.52 30.07 32.34
C SER A 315 -9.37 30.64 33.47
N ASN A 316 -8.93 31.74 34.05
CA ASN A 316 -9.64 32.47 35.10
C ASN A 316 -10.59 33.53 34.52
N GLY A 317 -10.51 33.85 33.23
CA GLY A 317 -11.41 34.76 32.52
C GLY A 317 -11.19 36.22 32.90
N ASP A 318 -10.00 36.56 33.41
CA ASP A 318 -9.69 37.93 33.84
C ASP A 318 -9.28 38.84 32.67
N GLY A 319 -9.22 38.28 31.46
CA GLY A 319 -8.84 39.00 30.25
C GLY A 319 -7.35 39.27 30.16
N MET A 320 -6.53 38.64 31.01
CA MET A 320 -5.08 38.72 31.07
C MET A 320 -4.47 37.30 31.04
N LEU A 321 -3.18 37.16 30.76
CA LEU A 321 -2.48 35.87 30.86
C LEU A 321 -1.41 35.93 31.95
N ASP A 322 -1.57 35.11 32.99
CA ASP A 322 -0.55 34.92 34.01
C ASP A 322 0.61 34.03 33.51
N GLY A 323 1.74 33.99 34.23
CA GLY A 323 2.90 33.17 33.82
C GLY A 323 2.60 31.66 33.69
N ARG A 324 1.63 31.13 34.44
CA ARG A 324 1.22 29.72 34.36
C ARG A 324 0.35 29.46 33.14
N GLU A 325 -0.50 30.41 32.79
CA GLU A 325 -1.35 30.40 31.58
C GLU A 325 -0.51 30.62 30.33
N LEU A 326 0.46 31.53 30.38
CA LEU A 326 1.44 31.71 29.33
C LEU A 326 2.27 30.44 29.10
N ARG A 327 2.74 29.78 30.18
CA ARG A 327 3.39 28.47 30.06
C ARG A 327 2.47 27.43 29.42
N ARG A 328 1.20 27.40 29.83
CA ARG A 328 0.20 26.51 29.23
C ARG A 328 -0.06 26.85 27.76
N PHE A 329 -0.02 28.11 27.38
CA PHE A 329 -0.11 28.55 25.98
C PHE A 329 1.09 28.03 25.17
N PHE A 330 2.32 28.25 25.63
CA PHE A 330 3.52 27.75 24.94
C PHE A 330 3.58 26.22 24.87
N TYR A 331 3.18 25.52 25.93
CA TYR A 331 3.13 24.06 25.91
C TYR A 331 1.94 23.52 25.11
N GLY A 332 0.77 24.16 25.19
CA GLY A 332 -0.47 23.74 24.54
C GLY A 332 -0.46 23.98 23.04
N THR A 333 0.03 25.15 22.63
CA THR A 333 0.05 25.62 21.23
C THR A 333 1.34 25.25 20.52
N LEU A 334 2.49 25.36 21.19
CA LEU A 334 3.81 25.19 20.57
C LEU A 334 4.55 23.92 21.02
N LYS A 335 4.02 23.19 22.02
CA LYS A 335 4.65 22.00 22.62
C LYS A 335 6.07 22.27 23.15
N VAL A 336 6.37 23.53 23.46
CA VAL A 336 7.64 23.96 24.06
C VAL A 336 7.45 24.05 25.57
N LYS A 337 8.32 23.36 26.32
CA LYS A 337 8.41 23.54 27.76
C LYS A 337 9.30 24.75 28.03
N LEU A 338 8.71 25.80 28.58
CA LEU A 338 9.44 26.97 29.10
C LEU A 338 9.83 26.72 30.55
N SER A 339 11.05 27.10 30.94
CA SER A 339 11.47 27.15 32.34
C SER A 339 10.82 28.33 33.06
N ASP A 340 10.90 28.37 34.40
CA ASP A 340 10.34 29.50 35.19
C ASP A 340 11.03 30.81 34.84
N MET A 341 12.32 30.73 34.52
CA MET A 341 13.13 31.85 34.09
C MET A 341 12.68 32.39 32.72
N ASP A 342 12.39 31.50 31.76
CA ASP A 342 11.96 31.91 30.40
C ASP A 342 10.57 32.57 30.41
N VAL A 343 9.68 32.12 31.29
CA VAL A 343 8.34 32.71 31.46
C VAL A 343 8.47 34.11 32.04
N ALA A 344 9.24 34.25 33.13
CA ALA A 344 9.43 35.54 33.81
C ALA A 344 10.05 36.59 32.88
N GLU A 345 11.00 36.18 32.04
CA GLU A 345 11.62 37.07 31.07
C GLU A 345 10.69 37.44 29.91
N THR A 346 9.87 36.50 29.44
CA THR A 346 8.86 36.78 28.41
C THR A 346 7.86 37.81 28.91
N LEU A 347 7.38 37.65 30.14
CA LEU A 347 6.52 38.64 30.79
C LEU A 347 7.24 39.98 30.86
N ARG A 348 8.44 40.03 31.46
CA ARG A 348 9.22 41.27 31.61
C ARG A 348 9.47 42.03 30.30
N ARG A 349 9.50 41.33 29.16
CA ARG A 349 9.78 41.91 27.85
C ARG A 349 8.55 42.51 27.17
N PHE A 350 7.38 41.92 27.36
CA PHE A 350 6.16 42.27 26.62
C PHE A 350 5.07 42.91 27.50
N ASP A 351 5.18 42.76 28.83
CA ASP A 351 4.41 43.50 29.81
C ASP A 351 4.93 44.95 29.88
N GLU A 352 4.23 45.85 29.18
CA GLU A 352 4.59 47.27 29.10
C GLU A 352 4.10 48.04 30.34
N ASN A 353 3.03 47.54 30.97
CA ASN A 353 2.38 48.19 32.10
C ASN A 353 2.93 47.75 33.48
N GLY A 354 3.73 46.69 33.52
CA GLY A 354 4.45 46.19 34.70
C GLY A 354 3.60 45.42 35.71
N ASN A 355 2.44 44.89 35.31
CA ASN A 355 1.54 44.15 36.19
C ASN A 355 1.88 42.65 36.32
N ASN A 356 2.96 42.19 35.68
CA ASN A 356 3.38 40.79 35.54
C ASN A 356 2.34 39.87 34.86
N LEU A 357 1.44 40.46 34.09
CA LEU A 357 0.43 39.78 33.29
C LEU A 357 0.58 40.26 31.84
N LEU A 358 0.06 39.49 30.88
CA LEU A 358 -0.02 39.94 29.49
C LEU A 358 -1.46 40.23 29.12
N ASP A 359 -1.75 41.48 28.77
CA ASP A 359 -3.01 41.84 28.16
C ASP A 359 -3.08 41.39 26.69
N PHE A 360 -4.25 41.52 26.07
CA PHE A 360 -4.44 41.08 24.69
C PHE A 360 -3.57 41.85 23.69
N ASN A 361 -3.33 43.15 23.89
CA ASN A 361 -2.49 43.96 23.02
C ASN A 361 -1.01 43.60 23.18
N GLU A 362 -0.55 43.38 24.41
CA GLU A 362 0.80 42.92 24.73
C GLU A 362 1.05 41.51 24.18
N PHE A 363 0.05 40.62 24.29
CA PHE A 363 0.05 39.30 23.65
C PHE A 363 0.11 39.39 22.12
N LEU A 364 -0.65 40.29 21.51
CA LEU A 364 -0.58 40.54 20.06
C LEU A 364 0.79 41.07 19.65
N HIS A 365 1.37 41.97 20.42
CA HIS A 365 2.70 42.51 20.18
C HIS A 365 3.76 41.41 20.26
N MET A 366 3.66 40.52 21.25
CA MET A 366 4.47 39.31 21.36
C MET A 366 4.35 38.41 20.13
N CYS A 367 3.13 38.11 19.66
CA CYS A 367 2.91 37.29 18.47
C CYS A 367 3.44 37.95 17.19
N LYS A 368 3.31 39.27 17.03
CA LYS A 368 3.82 40.04 15.88
C LYS A 368 5.34 40.12 15.89
N ALA A 369 5.97 40.31 17.05
CA ALA A 369 7.43 40.31 17.18
C ALA A 369 8.06 38.97 16.77
N GLY A 370 7.29 37.88 16.81
CA GLY A 370 7.68 36.57 16.30
C GLY A 370 7.76 36.49 14.77
N GLN A 371 7.02 37.31 14.02
CA GLN A 371 6.89 37.21 12.56
C GLN A 371 8.13 37.72 11.81
N PRO A 372 8.53 37.07 10.70
CA PRO A 372 9.65 37.56 9.91
C PRO A 372 9.25 38.78 9.06
N ALA A 373 10.14 39.77 8.99
CA ALA A 373 9.91 41.09 8.37
C ALA A 373 9.62 41.11 6.85
N TRP A 374 9.50 39.97 6.16
CA TRP A 374 9.28 39.91 4.72
C TRP A 374 7.80 39.95 4.29
N ASP A 375 6.86 40.01 5.23
CA ASP A 375 5.41 40.09 4.98
C ASP A 375 4.82 41.51 5.09
N GLN A 376 5.65 42.57 5.12
CA GLN A 376 5.21 43.97 5.21
C GLN A 376 5.28 44.75 3.88
N LYS A 377 5.04 44.09 2.74
CA LYS A 377 4.86 44.78 1.45
C LYS A 377 3.67 44.29 0.67
#